data_AF-A0AB33JR96-F1
#
_entry.id   AF-A0AB33JR96-F1
#
_cell.length_a   1.000
_cell.length_b   1.000
_cell.length_c   1.000
_cell.angle_alpha   90.00
_cell.angle_beta   90.00
_cell.angle_gamma   90.00
#
_symmetry.space_group_name_H-M   'P 1'
#
loop_
_entity.id
_entity.type
_entity.pdbx_description
1 polymer ?
#
loop_
_entity_poly.entity_id
_entity_poly.type
_entity_poly.pdbx_seq_one_letter_code
_entity_poly.pdbx_strand_id
1 'polypeptide(L)'
;MPVKVHPRPGLLGTRLRLQQIVLLEVAVALLAVGWTINKMMVGVFAVPAVLLVVLALVPLNGRTLSEGLQVRSALNARRRQAQLNVPPPGTDPALAPALELEPALRTCTHATEADLGGGRPVRRETGMVGDGTFLTSILLVQAKDQPLRPHRTALPLPLDVICSALQVDDISLESVQLVQHTQPAPAPHLPDQSLAARAYHQLPDGLATPGLRLTWVALKLSPELTSSAVEARGGGEEGARKALQRVTDQLAGRLNSAGFTATVLDERELIAALAISVCANPIAVAGRQGTGGGGGNGRRTQESRKFWRIDDRWHATYWISKWPQLSRPGGVPGRIAAPDLVNLVTSTPALASTFSLTASRGTGNSVAISGHVRITGRSESEIAQVGRLVESRAHNAGIGLTRLDLEQAPGLLATLPLGGTS
;
A
#
# COMPACT_ATOMS: atom_id res chain seq x y z
N MET A 1 19.15 13.21 -2.43
CA MET A 1 18.14 13.49 -3.48
C MET A 1 16.99 14.29 -2.86
N PRO A 2 16.46 15.33 -3.52
CA PRO A 2 15.26 16.01 -3.03
C PRO A 2 14.06 15.04 -3.07
N VAL A 3 13.31 14.97 -1.97
CA VAL A 3 12.12 14.12 -1.84
C VAL A 3 10.89 14.98 -2.07
N LYS A 4 10.04 14.59 -3.02
CA LYS A 4 8.72 15.20 -3.25
C LYS A 4 7.64 14.24 -2.80
N VAL A 5 6.62 14.76 -2.14
CA VAL A 5 5.45 13.95 -1.77
C VAL A 5 4.57 13.81 -3.01
N HIS A 6 4.21 12.58 -3.35
CA HIS A 6 3.32 12.32 -4.49
C HIS A 6 1.91 12.82 -4.14
N PRO A 7 1.20 13.51 -5.06
CA PRO A 7 -0.21 13.83 -4.86
C PRO A 7 -1.00 12.54 -4.68
N ARG A 8 -2.13 12.62 -3.97
CA ARG A 8 -2.97 11.45 -3.64
C ARG A 8 -3.22 10.57 -4.89
N PRO A 9 -2.84 9.28 -4.87
CA PRO A 9 -3.19 8.36 -5.94
C PRO A 9 -4.73 8.28 -6.02
N GLY A 10 -5.31 8.64 -7.16
CA GLY A 10 -6.76 8.61 -7.38
C GLY A 10 -7.46 9.96 -7.46
N LEU A 11 -6.80 11.09 -7.15
CA LEU A 11 -7.34 12.42 -7.40
C LEU A 11 -6.28 13.28 -8.07
N LEU A 12 -6.39 13.37 -9.41
CA LEU A 12 -5.70 14.35 -10.24
C LEU A 12 -5.60 15.68 -9.49
N GLY A 13 -4.34 16.10 -9.34
CA GLY A 13 -3.94 17.20 -8.50
C GLY A 13 -4.71 18.48 -8.77
N THR A 14 -4.79 19.29 -7.71
CA THR A 14 -5.16 20.70 -7.65
C THR A 14 -4.91 21.47 -8.95
N ARG A 15 -5.90 21.45 -9.83
CA ARG A 15 -6.22 22.52 -10.77
C ARG A 15 -7.72 22.72 -10.64
N LEU A 16 -8.15 23.97 -10.54
CA LEU A 16 -9.57 24.34 -10.61
C LEU A 16 -10.20 23.54 -11.75
N ARG A 17 -11.02 22.55 -11.40
CA ARG A 17 -11.55 21.62 -12.40
C ARG A 17 -12.51 22.42 -13.27
N LEU A 18 -12.51 22.16 -14.58
CA LEU A 18 -13.38 22.82 -15.57
C LEU A 18 -14.81 23.03 -15.06
N GLN A 19 -15.33 22.08 -14.28
CA GLN A 19 -16.66 22.15 -13.69
C GLN A 19 -16.85 23.23 -12.60
N GLN A 20 -15.83 23.56 -11.80
CA GLN A 20 -15.88 24.69 -10.87
C GLN A 20 -15.97 26.01 -11.63
N ILE A 21 -15.24 26.11 -12.75
CA ILE A 21 -15.31 27.26 -13.66
C ILE A 21 -16.72 27.35 -14.27
N VAL A 22 -17.24 26.24 -14.79
CA VAL A 22 -18.60 26.18 -15.36
C VAL A 22 -19.68 26.53 -14.33
N LEU A 23 -19.59 26.03 -13.09
CA LEU A 23 -20.55 26.38 -12.04
C LEU A 23 -20.51 27.86 -11.69
N LEU A 24 -19.31 28.46 -11.67
CA LEU A 24 -19.13 29.89 -11.45
C LEU A 24 -19.69 30.70 -12.63
N GLU A 25 -19.42 30.28 -13.87
CA GLU A 25 -19.95 30.89 -15.09
C GLU A 25 -21.48 30.84 -15.13
N VAL A 26 -22.09 29.71 -14.78
CA VAL A 26 -23.55 29.56 -14.70
C VAL A 26 -24.14 30.46 -13.61
N ALA A 27 -23.47 30.59 -12.47
CA ALA A 27 -23.92 31.50 -11.41
C ALA A 27 -23.89 32.97 -11.87
N VAL A 28 -22.85 33.38 -12.60
CA VAL A 28 -22.75 34.72 -13.19
C VAL A 28 -23.82 34.92 -14.27
N ALA A 29 -24.05 33.92 -15.13
CA ALA A 29 -25.06 33.97 -16.17
C ALA A 29 -26.48 34.12 -15.60
N LEU A 30 -26.80 33.43 -14.50
CA LEU A 30 -28.09 33.55 -13.80
C LEU A 30 -28.34 34.98 -13.28
N LEU A 31 -27.31 35.61 -12.72
CA LEU A 31 -27.40 37.00 -12.26
C LEU A 31 -27.56 37.98 -13.43
N ALA A 32 -26.85 37.74 -14.54
CA ALA A 32 -26.97 38.55 -15.76
C ALA A 32 -28.37 38.46 -16.39
N VAL A 33 -28.95 37.26 -16.46
CA VAL A 33 -30.33 37.05 -16.94
C VAL A 33 -31.34 37.68 -15.99
N GLY A 34 -31.13 37.62 -14.68
CA GLY A 34 -31.98 38.33 -13.73
C GLY A 34 -31.98 39.83 -13.96
N TRP A 35 -30.81 40.40 -14.28
CA TRP A 35 -30.64 41.84 -14.52
C TRP A 35 -31.34 42.32 -15.79
N THR A 36 -31.40 41.50 -16.85
CA THR A 36 -32.07 41.88 -18.11
C THR A 36 -33.59 41.92 -18.00
N ILE A 37 -34.19 41.19 -17.04
CA ILE A 37 -35.65 41.15 -16.85
C ILE A 37 -36.11 42.32 -15.97
N ASN A 38 -35.74 42.35 -14.68
CA ASN A 38 -35.91 43.51 -13.78
C ASN A 38 -35.11 43.35 -12.47
N LYS A 39 -35.00 44.42 -11.66
CA LYS A 39 -34.25 44.41 -10.39
C LYS A 39 -34.77 43.43 -9.32
N MET A 40 -36.07 43.15 -9.27
CA MET A 40 -36.65 42.13 -8.36
C MET A 40 -36.28 40.70 -8.76
N MET A 41 -36.18 40.41 -10.06
CA MET A 41 -35.80 39.08 -10.56
C MET A 41 -34.35 38.72 -10.23
N VAL A 42 -33.45 39.71 -10.11
CA VAL A 42 -32.08 39.50 -9.60
C VAL A 42 -32.10 38.85 -8.22
N GLY A 43 -33.00 39.27 -7.32
CA GLY A 43 -33.13 38.66 -5.99
C GLY A 43 -33.55 37.19 -6.05
N VAL A 44 -34.42 36.82 -7.00
CA VAL A 44 -34.86 35.44 -7.21
C VAL A 44 -33.72 34.57 -7.74
N PHE A 45 -32.95 35.06 -8.71
CA PHE A 45 -31.81 34.33 -9.28
C PHE A 45 -30.55 34.35 -8.40
N ALA A 46 -30.46 35.27 -7.43
CA ALA A 46 -29.35 35.33 -6.49
C ALA A 46 -29.29 34.09 -5.59
N VAL A 47 -30.42 33.54 -5.17
CA VAL A 47 -30.48 32.34 -4.31
C VAL A 47 -29.83 31.12 -4.99
N PRO A 48 -30.22 30.69 -6.21
CA PRO A 48 -29.56 29.58 -6.89
C PRO A 48 -28.13 29.91 -7.31
N ALA A 49 -27.80 31.17 -7.66
CA ALA A 49 -26.43 31.56 -7.97
C ALA A 49 -25.50 31.40 -6.75
N VAL A 50 -25.92 31.88 -5.57
CA VAL A 50 -25.18 31.70 -4.31
C VAL A 50 -25.07 30.21 -3.97
N LEU A 51 -26.13 29.42 -4.15
CA LEU A 51 -26.08 27.98 -3.93
C LEU A 51 -25.05 27.28 -4.83
N LEU A 52 -24.98 27.64 -6.12
CA LEU A 52 -23.99 27.09 -7.05
C LEU A 52 -22.56 27.48 -6.66
N VAL A 53 -22.35 28.73 -6.23
CA VAL A 53 -21.04 29.19 -5.72
C VAL A 53 -20.64 28.41 -4.47
N VAL A 54 -21.56 28.21 -3.52
CA VAL A 54 -21.34 27.40 -2.33
C VAL A 54 -21.01 25.95 -2.70
N LEU A 55 -21.73 25.35 -3.64
CA LEU A 55 -21.47 23.98 -4.10
C LEU A 55 -20.14 23.84 -4.87
N ALA A 56 -19.70 24.89 -5.55
CA ALA A 56 -18.44 24.92 -6.29
C ALA A 56 -17.22 25.09 -5.38
N LEU A 57 -17.36 25.91 -4.32
CA LEU A 57 -16.27 26.33 -3.45
C LEU A 57 -16.18 25.57 -2.12
N VAL A 58 -17.28 25.05 -1.59
CA VAL A 58 -17.30 24.38 -0.28
C VAL A 58 -17.16 22.87 -0.46
N PRO A 59 -15.99 22.27 -0.13
CA PRO A 59 -15.82 20.83 -0.21
C PRO A 59 -16.61 20.14 0.91
N LEU A 60 -17.58 19.30 0.54
CA LEU A 60 -18.28 18.43 1.48
C LEU A 60 -17.39 17.22 1.80
N ASN A 61 -17.00 17.06 3.07
CA ASN A 61 -16.08 16.01 3.54
C ASN A 61 -14.71 15.98 2.82
N GLY A 62 -14.17 17.17 2.48
CA GLY A 62 -12.87 17.29 1.83
C GLY A 62 -12.86 16.86 0.36
N ARG A 63 -14.02 16.70 -0.28
CA ARG A 63 -14.16 16.41 -1.71
C ARG A 63 -15.13 17.40 -2.35
N THR A 64 -14.89 17.76 -3.60
CA THR A 64 -15.89 18.46 -4.42
C THR A 64 -17.01 17.51 -4.81
N LEU A 65 -18.19 18.03 -5.19
CA LEU A 65 -19.34 17.19 -5.58
C LEU A 65 -19.00 16.23 -6.74
N SER A 66 -18.23 16.70 -7.71
CA SER A 66 -17.84 15.92 -8.88
C SER A 66 -16.88 14.80 -8.53
N GLU A 67 -15.89 15.06 -7.67
CA GLU A 67 -15.01 14.04 -7.10
C GLU A 67 -15.79 13.02 -6.29
N GLY A 68 -16.78 13.46 -5.52
CA GLY A 68 -17.67 12.60 -4.78
C GLY A 68 -18.47 11.66 -5.70
N LEU A 69 -19.00 12.18 -6.81
CA LEU A 69 -19.73 11.38 -7.80
C LEU A 69 -18.81 10.41 -8.54
N GLN A 70 -17.64 10.86 -8.99
CA GLN A 70 -16.66 10.04 -9.69
C GLN A 70 -16.17 8.87 -8.84
N VAL A 71 -15.89 9.11 -7.56
CA VAL A 71 -15.43 8.05 -6.67
C VAL A 71 -16.57 7.10 -6.28
N ARG A 72 -17.80 7.60 -6.14
CA ARG A 72 -18.98 6.75 -5.94
C ARG A 72 -19.28 5.89 -7.17
N SER A 73 -19.19 6.45 -8.38
CA SER A 73 -19.41 5.70 -9.61
C SER A 73 -18.30 4.65 -9.80
N ALA A 74 -17.04 4.99 -9.51
CA ALA A 74 -15.93 4.04 -9.51
C ALA A 74 -16.14 2.90 -8.52
N LEU A 75 -16.61 3.18 -7.29
CA LEU A 75 -16.95 2.14 -6.31
C LEU A 75 -18.07 1.23 -6.84
N ASN A 76 -19.12 1.82 -7.41
CA ASN A 76 -20.24 1.04 -7.96
C ASN A 76 -19.80 0.18 -9.16
N ALA A 77 -18.94 0.71 -10.03
CA ALA A 77 -18.36 -0.03 -11.15
C ALA A 77 -17.53 -1.21 -10.65
N ARG A 78 -16.61 -0.98 -9.70
CA ARG A 78 -15.81 -2.05 -9.07
C ARG A 78 -16.69 -3.10 -8.41
N ARG A 79 -17.75 -2.72 -7.71
CA ARG A 79 -18.69 -3.67 -7.08
C ARG A 79 -19.44 -4.53 -8.10
N ARG A 80 -19.83 -3.95 -9.24
CA ARG A 80 -20.47 -4.70 -10.33
C ARG A 80 -19.48 -5.67 -10.97
N GLN A 81 -18.27 -5.21 -11.30
CA GLN A 81 -17.21 -6.05 -11.85
C GLN A 81 -16.82 -7.16 -10.86
N ALA A 82 -16.74 -6.85 -9.58
CA ALA A 82 -16.45 -7.79 -8.51
C ALA A 82 -17.44 -8.95 -8.42
N GLN A 83 -18.71 -8.77 -8.83
CA GLN A 83 -19.69 -9.86 -8.87
C GLN A 83 -19.40 -10.86 -9.99
N LEU A 84 -18.73 -10.42 -11.06
CA LEU A 84 -18.37 -11.24 -12.21
C LEU A 84 -16.97 -11.85 -12.09
N ASN A 85 -16.11 -11.24 -11.27
CA ASN A 85 -14.73 -11.68 -11.07
C ASN A 85 -14.67 -12.84 -10.08
N VAL A 86 -14.65 -14.06 -10.61
CA VAL A 86 -14.39 -15.29 -9.85
C VAL A 86 -13.01 -15.81 -10.25
N PRO A 87 -12.11 -16.10 -9.29
CA PRO A 87 -10.80 -16.69 -9.60
C PRO A 87 -10.96 -18.00 -10.38
N PRO A 88 -10.07 -18.27 -11.37
CA PRO A 88 -10.13 -19.51 -12.15
C PRO A 88 -10.13 -20.76 -11.26
N PRO A 89 -10.81 -21.84 -11.66
CA PRO A 89 -10.73 -23.12 -10.96
C PRO A 89 -9.28 -23.59 -10.79
N GLY A 90 -8.92 -24.09 -9.61
CA GLY A 90 -7.55 -24.54 -9.32
C GLY A 90 -6.59 -23.45 -8.84
N THR A 91 -7.07 -22.21 -8.69
CA THR A 91 -6.30 -21.14 -8.04
C THR A 91 -5.99 -21.50 -6.58
N ASP A 92 -4.74 -21.25 -6.14
CA ASP A 92 -4.36 -21.43 -4.74
C ASP A 92 -5.28 -20.59 -3.83
N PRO A 93 -5.96 -21.20 -2.83
CA PRO A 93 -6.75 -20.47 -1.85
C PRO A 93 -6.01 -19.33 -1.13
N ALA A 94 -4.69 -19.37 -1.04
CA ALA A 94 -3.87 -18.29 -0.49
C ALA A 94 -3.79 -17.07 -1.45
N LEU A 95 -3.75 -17.30 -2.76
CA LEU A 95 -3.69 -16.26 -3.79
C LEU A 95 -5.07 -15.72 -4.20
N ALA A 96 -6.11 -16.55 -4.07
CA ALA A 96 -7.47 -16.22 -4.51
C ALA A 96 -7.97 -14.82 -4.09
N PRO A 97 -7.77 -14.34 -2.84
CA PRO A 97 -8.25 -13.01 -2.46
C PRO A 97 -7.54 -11.84 -3.16
N ALA A 98 -6.27 -12.01 -3.55
CA ALA A 98 -5.57 -11.03 -4.35
C ALA A 98 -6.12 -10.99 -5.78
N LEU A 99 -6.48 -12.15 -6.34
CA LEU A 99 -7.11 -12.26 -7.67
C LEU A 99 -8.56 -11.77 -7.71
N GLU A 100 -9.30 -11.91 -6.61
CA GLU A 100 -10.64 -11.31 -6.49
C GLU A 100 -10.60 -9.76 -6.49
N LEU A 101 -9.44 -9.19 -6.17
CA LEU A 101 -9.19 -7.75 -6.12
C LEU A 101 -8.61 -7.24 -7.44
N GLU A 102 -7.57 -7.90 -7.96
CA GLU A 102 -6.96 -7.64 -9.25
C GLU A 102 -6.91 -8.94 -10.08
N PRO A 103 -7.92 -9.20 -10.94
CA PRO A 103 -8.03 -10.46 -11.68
C PRO A 103 -6.96 -10.61 -12.76
N ALA A 104 -6.26 -9.54 -13.13
CA ALA A 104 -5.17 -9.60 -14.10
C ALA A 104 -3.87 -10.18 -13.50
N LEU A 105 -3.72 -10.23 -12.17
CA LEU A 105 -2.49 -10.74 -11.55
C LEU A 105 -2.20 -12.18 -11.95
N ARG A 106 -0.93 -12.46 -12.25
CA ARG A 106 -0.37 -13.78 -12.50
C ARG A 106 0.95 -13.87 -11.73
N THR A 107 1.21 -15.04 -11.16
CA THR A 107 2.49 -15.38 -10.56
C THR A 107 3.30 -16.23 -11.54
N CYS A 108 4.62 -16.11 -11.47
CA CYS A 108 5.51 -16.98 -12.23
C CYS A 108 6.82 -17.19 -11.49
N THR A 109 7.46 -18.33 -11.76
CA THR A 109 8.81 -18.65 -11.31
C THR A 109 9.81 -18.35 -12.43
N HIS A 110 10.83 -17.56 -12.12
CA HIS A 110 12.01 -17.41 -12.97
C HIS A 110 13.18 -18.17 -12.34
N ALA A 111 13.67 -19.20 -13.02
CA ALA A 111 14.78 -20.01 -12.56
C ALA A 111 16.07 -19.61 -13.28
N THR A 112 17.15 -19.47 -12.53
CA THR A 112 18.48 -19.16 -13.06
C THR A 112 19.50 -20.12 -12.48
N GLU A 113 20.41 -20.58 -13.30
CA GLU A 113 21.56 -21.36 -12.86
C GLU A 113 22.70 -20.40 -12.53
N ALA A 114 23.07 -20.34 -11.25
CA ALA A 114 24.25 -19.61 -10.81
C ALA A 114 25.40 -20.60 -10.63
N ASP A 115 26.46 -20.46 -11.43
CA ASP A 115 27.72 -21.17 -11.20
C ASP A 115 28.52 -20.43 -10.11
N LEU A 116 28.57 -21.01 -8.91
CA LEU A 116 29.30 -20.48 -7.78
C LEU A 116 30.76 -20.97 -7.73
N GLY A 117 31.29 -21.51 -8.84
CA GLY A 117 32.69 -21.93 -8.95
C GLY A 117 33.04 -23.21 -8.17
N GLY A 118 32.03 -23.95 -7.69
CA GLY A 118 32.15 -25.17 -6.88
C GLY A 118 31.79 -26.47 -7.60
N GLY A 119 31.63 -26.44 -8.93
CA GLY A 119 31.42 -27.64 -9.77
C GLY A 119 29.97 -28.12 -9.89
N ARG A 120 29.01 -27.56 -9.14
CA ARG A 120 27.57 -27.74 -9.38
C ARG A 120 26.85 -26.39 -9.46
N PRO A 121 26.16 -26.08 -10.58
CA PRO A 121 25.35 -24.88 -10.67
C PRO A 121 24.24 -24.94 -9.62
N VAL A 122 24.09 -23.87 -8.84
CA VAL A 122 22.99 -23.72 -7.89
C VAL A 122 21.84 -23.04 -8.62
N ARG A 123 20.74 -23.79 -8.80
CA ARG A 123 19.50 -23.25 -9.33
C ARG A 123 18.87 -22.32 -8.29
N ARG A 124 18.75 -21.03 -8.62
CA ARG A 124 18.01 -20.04 -7.84
C ARG A 124 16.68 -19.78 -8.51
N GLU A 125 15.61 -19.81 -7.73
CA GLU A 125 14.26 -19.53 -8.20
C GLU A 125 13.80 -18.19 -7.61
N THR A 126 13.33 -17.30 -8.48
CA THR A 126 12.77 -16.00 -8.10
C THR A 126 11.29 -16.00 -8.47
N GLY A 127 10.44 -15.83 -7.46
CA GLY A 127 9.01 -15.60 -7.64
C GLY A 127 8.75 -14.18 -8.12
N MET A 128 7.89 -14.06 -9.13
CA MET A 128 7.47 -12.77 -9.68
C MET A 128 5.96 -12.72 -9.80
N VAL A 129 5.39 -11.52 -9.75
CA VAL A 129 3.95 -11.25 -9.88
C VAL A 129 3.71 -10.04 -10.78
N GLY A 130 2.77 -10.14 -11.70
CA GLY A 130 2.47 -9.07 -12.66
C GLY A 130 1.09 -9.21 -13.27
N ASP A 131 0.63 -8.19 -13.99
CA ASP A 131 -0.66 -8.19 -14.70
C ASP A 131 -0.53 -8.28 -16.23
N GLY A 132 0.70 -8.48 -16.71
CA GLY A 132 1.06 -8.45 -18.13
C GLY A 132 1.59 -7.08 -18.60
N THR A 133 1.37 -6.01 -17.85
CA THR A 133 1.92 -4.67 -18.12
C THR A 133 3.13 -4.33 -17.26
N PHE A 134 3.23 -4.93 -16.07
CA PHE A 134 4.37 -4.83 -15.19
C PHE A 134 4.75 -6.19 -14.60
N LEU A 135 5.93 -6.25 -14.00
CA LEU A 135 6.43 -7.39 -13.24
C LEU A 135 7.04 -6.92 -11.93
N THR A 136 6.72 -7.61 -10.85
CA THR A 136 7.19 -7.31 -9.50
C THR A 136 7.86 -8.52 -8.87
N SER A 137 9.00 -8.31 -8.22
CA SER A 137 9.64 -9.30 -7.36
C SER A 137 9.67 -8.80 -5.92
N ILE A 138 9.75 -9.72 -4.95
CA ILE A 138 9.65 -9.41 -3.53
C ILE A 138 10.86 -9.96 -2.79
N LEU A 139 11.45 -9.13 -1.93
CA LEU A 139 12.45 -9.54 -0.95
C LEU A 139 11.86 -9.50 0.46
N LEU A 140 12.09 -10.54 1.25
CA LEU A 140 11.94 -10.49 2.71
C LEU A 140 13.22 -9.93 3.32
N VAL A 141 13.08 -8.85 4.08
CA VAL A 141 14.21 -8.16 4.73
C VAL A 141 14.08 -8.30 6.24
N GLN A 142 15.11 -8.89 6.85
CA GLN A 142 15.19 -9.09 8.29
C GLN A 142 16.45 -8.42 8.82
N ALA A 143 16.40 -7.88 10.03
CA ALA A 143 17.62 -7.47 10.72
C ALA A 143 18.39 -8.74 11.11
N LYS A 144 19.72 -8.72 11.00
CA LYS A 144 20.54 -9.84 11.50
C LYS A 144 20.45 -9.88 13.03
N ASP A 145 20.12 -11.04 13.57
CA ASP A 145 20.14 -11.27 15.01
C ASP A 145 21.56 -11.07 15.53
N GLN A 146 21.75 -10.06 16.39
CA GLN A 146 23.02 -9.87 17.09
C GLN A 146 22.93 -10.51 18.48
N PRO A 147 23.97 -11.27 18.92
CA PRO A 147 23.93 -12.10 20.12
C PRO A 147 23.83 -11.32 21.45
N LEU A 148 23.88 -9.99 21.43
CA LEU A 148 23.64 -9.11 22.57
C LEU A 148 22.68 -8.02 22.11
N ARG A 149 21.39 -8.13 22.47
CA ARG A 149 20.29 -7.25 22.01
C ARG A 149 20.69 -5.76 22.03
N PRO A 150 20.99 -5.13 20.88
CA PRO A 150 20.99 -3.69 20.83
C PRO A 150 19.54 -3.21 20.74
N HIS A 151 19.29 -1.95 21.12
CA HIS A 151 17.97 -1.33 21.05
C HIS A 151 17.35 -1.49 19.65
N ARG A 152 16.03 -1.63 19.60
CA ARG A 152 15.21 -1.88 18.39
C ARG A 152 15.44 -0.92 17.21
N THR A 153 15.99 0.25 17.48
CA THR A 153 16.33 1.32 16.52
C THR A 153 17.82 1.33 16.13
N ALA A 154 18.61 0.36 16.58
CA ALA A 154 20.06 0.34 16.37
C ALA A 154 20.48 0.22 14.90
N LEU A 155 19.62 -0.37 14.05
CA LEU A 155 19.81 -0.37 12.61
C LEU A 155 18.52 0.06 11.89
N PRO A 156 18.32 1.37 11.66
CA PRO A 156 17.18 1.83 10.86
C PRO A 156 17.28 1.24 9.44
N LEU A 157 16.13 0.88 8.85
CA LEU A 157 16.08 0.41 7.46
C LEU A 157 16.73 1.45 6.52
N PRO A 158 17.69 1.04 5.66
CA PRO A 158 18.44 1.95 4.81
C PRO A 158 17.59 2.37 3.61
N LEU A 159 16.73 3.36 3.83
CA LEU A 159 15.80 3.88 2.81
C LEU A 159 16.54 4.43 1.58
N ASP A 160 17.76 4.92 1.77
CA ASP A 160 18.66 5.36 0.70
C ASP A 160 19.08 4.19 -0.20
N VAL A 161 19.46 3.05 0.39
CA VAL A 161 19.80 1.82 -0.34
C VAL A 161 18.56 1.31 -1.09
N ILE A 162 17.39 1.28 -0.44
CA ILE A 162 16.14 0.86 -1.08
C ILE A 162 15.76 1.79 -2.24
N CYS A 163 15.77 3.11 -2.04
CA CYS A 163 15.42 4.08 -3.10
C CYS A 163 16.42 4.05 -4.26
N SER A 164 17.69 3.72 -4.00
CA SER A 164 18.67 3.59 -5.07
C SER A 164 18.45 2.39 -5.99
N ALA A 165 17.53 1.47 -5.66
CA ALA A 165 17.08 0.43 -6.59
C ALA A 165 16.20 0.97 -7.72
N LEU A 166 15.71 2.23 -7.64
CA LEU A 166 14.94 2.87 -8.72
C LEU A 166 15.71 3.00 -10.04
N GLN A 167 17.04 3.04 -9.97
CA GLN A 167 17.93 3.02 -11.12
C GLN A 167 19.11 2.12 -10.80
N VAL A 168 19.27 1.04 -11.57
CA VAL A 168 20.40 0.12 -11.48
C VAL A 168 20.92 -0.13 -12.88
N ASP A 169 22.17 0.22 -13.14
CA ASP A 169 22.78 0.15 -14.46
C ASP A 169 21.90 0.86 -15.52
N ASP A 170 21.48 0.16 -16.55
CA ASP A 170 20.56 0.58 -17.61
C ASP A 170 19.06 0.40 -17.25
N ILE A 171 18.76 -0.17 -16.08
CA ILE A 171 17.41 -0.55 -15.65
C ILE A 171 16.80 0.54 -14.75
N SER A 172 15.73 1.16 -15.22
CA SER A 172 14.84 2.05 -14.45
C SER A 172 13.60 1.29 -13.95
N LEU A 173 13.44 1.18 -12.63
CA LEU A 173 12.18 0.67 -12.07
C LEU A 173 11.08 1.73 -12.12
N GLU A 174 9.84 1.28 -12.22
CA GLU A 174 8.66 2.14 -12.06
C GLU A 174 8.56 2.62 -10.60
N SER A 175 8.72 1.69 -9.67
CA SER A 175 8.64 1.96 -8.24
C SER A 175 9.34 0.90 -7.39
N VAL A 176 9.69 1.31 -6.17
CA VAL A 176 10.16 0.44 -5.10
C VAL A 176 9.24 0.65 -3.91
N GLN A 177 8.68 -0.43 -3.38
CA GLN A 177 7.72 -0.38 -2.28
C GLN A 177 8.26 -1.12 -1.06
N LEU A 178 8.31 -0.44 0.07
CA LEU A 178 8.58 -1.03 1.38
C LEU A 178 7.24 -1.29 2.07
N VAL A 179 6.97 -2.55 2.42
CA VAL A 179 5.77 -2.94 3.16
C VAL A 179 6.18 -3.57 4.48
N GLN A 180 5.79 -2.94 5.59
CA GLN A 180 5.96 -3.52 6.93
C GLN A 180 4.61 -3.99 7.45
N HIS A 181 4.48 -5.28 7.73
CA HIS A 181 3.32 -5.88 8.35
C HIS A 181 3.62 -6.26 9.80
N THR A 182 2.70 -5.92 10.69
CA THR A 182 2.85 -6.16 12.13
C THR A 182 1.61 -6.77 12.71
N GLN A 183 1.79 -7.70 13.65
CA GLN A 183 0.73 -8.21 14.50
C GLN A 183 1.13 -7.92 15.95
N PRO A 184 0.27 -7.27 16.74
CA PRO A 184 0.60 -6.93 18.11
C PRO A 184 0.72 -8.20 18.96
N ALA A 185 1.52 -8.10 20.00
CA ALA A 185 1.48 -9.01 21.13
C ALA A 185 1.15 -8.21 22.41
N PRO A 186 0.44 -8.80 23.38
CA PRO A 186 -0.28 -10.07 23.26
C PRO A 186 -1.36 -10.00 22.17
N ALA A 187 -1.74 -11.15 21.61
CA ALA A 187 -2.71 -11.16 20.54
C ALA A 187 -4.05 -10.58 21.04
N PRO A 188 -4.74 -9.68 20.31
CA PRO A 188 -5.86 -8.89 20.86
C PRO A 188 -7.08 -9.70 21.33
N HIS A 189 -7.13 -10.99 21.01
CA HIS A 189 -8.21 -11.91 21.39
C HIS A 189 -7.93 -12.65 22.70
N LEU A 190 -6.71 -12.50 23.22
CA LEU A 190 -6.32 -13.12 24.47
C LEU A 190 -6.84 -12.26 25.63
N PRO A 191 -7.44 -12.86 26.68
CA PRO A 191 -7.86 -12.09 27.85
C PRO A 191 -6.66 -11.39 28.51
N ASP A 192 -6.86 -10.13 28.93
CA ASP A 192 -5.82 -9.31 29.58
C ASP A 192 -5.25 -9.97 30.86
N GLN A 193 -6.06 -10.78 31.54
CA GLN A 193 -5.67 -11.49 32.77
C GLN A 193 -4.83 -12.75 32.51
N SER A 194 -4.68 -13.16 31.25
CA SER A 194 -3.91 -14.35 30.90
C SER A 194 -2.44 -14.21 31.32
N LEU A 195 -1.81 -15.35 31.65
CA LEU A 195 -0.39 -15.39 32.01
C LEU A 195 0.48 -14.79 30.90
N ALA A 196 0.18 -15.10 29.63
CA ALA A 196 0.93 -14.60 28.49
C ALA A 196 0.76 -13.08 28.29
N ALA A 197 -0.44 -12.52 28.48
CA ALA A 197 -0.62 -11.07 28.44
C ALA A 197 0.16 -10.36 29.56
N ARG A 198 0.06 -10.85 30.81
CA ARG A 198 0.81 -10.29 31.94
C ARG A 198 2.32 -10.38 31.76
N ALA A 199 2.81 -11.54 31.31
CA ALA A 199 4.23 -11.74 31.01
C ALA A 199 4.70 -10.76 29.92
N TYR A 200 3.87 -10.52 28.90
CA TYR A 200 4.18 -9.56 27.84
C TYR A 200 4.26 -8.12 28.36
N HIS A 201 3.34 -7.73 29.24
CA HIS A 201 3.34 -6.40 29.86
C HIS A 201 4.55 -6.15 30.77
N GLN A 202 5.19 -7.20 31.28
CA GLN A 202 6.40 -7.09 32.10
C GLN A 202 7.68 -6.89 31.26
N LEU A 203 7.62 -7.01 29.93
CA LEU A 203 8.79 -6.66 29.10
C LEU A 203 9.04 -5.14 29.15
N PRO A 204 10.30 -4.70 29.27
CA PRO A 204 10.66 -3.28 29.30
C PRO A 204 10.10 -2.44 28.13
N ASP A 205 9.94 -3.07 26.96
CA ASP A 205 9.32 -2.50 25.74
C ASP A 205 8.06 -3.25 25.30
N GLY A 206 7.43 -4.03 26.20
CA GLY A 206 6.37 -4.99 25.89
C GLY A 206 5.25 -4.37 25.07
N LEU A 207 4.63 -3.31 25.57
CA LEU A 207 3.50 -2.64 24.90
C LEU A 207 3.83 -2.03 23.52
N ALA A 208 5.10 -1.73 23.24
CA ALA A 208 5.53 -1.19 21.96
C ALA A 208 5.96 -2.29 20.98
N THR A 209 6.16 -3.52 21.46
CA THR A 209 6.70 -4.63 20.68
C THR A 209 5.57 -5.41 20.00
N PRO A 210 5.51 -5.47 18.66
CA PRO A 210 4.69 -6.47 17.99
C PRO A 210 5.25 -7.88 18.20
N GLY A 211 4.35 -8.86 18.30
CA GLY A 211 4.70 -10.29 18.33
C GLY A 211 5.21 -10.78 16.99
N LEU A 212 4.76 -10.18 15.89
CA LEU A 212 5.27 -10.45 14.54
C LEU A 212 5.54 -9.12 13.81
N ARG A 213 6.71 -9.03 13.18
CA ARG A 213 7.06 -7.96 12.24
C ARG A 213 7.70 -8.57 11.01
N LEU A 214 7.07 -8.36 9.87
CA LEU A 214 7.58 -8.76 8.55
C LEU A 214 7.82 -7.50 7.74
N THR A 215 8.96 -7.44 7.05
CA THR A 215 9.31 -6.33 6.18
C THR A 215 9.60 -6.88 4.79
N TRP A 216 8.80 -6.47 3.82
CA TRP A 216 8.98 -6.81 2.42
C TRP A 216 9.43 -5.58 1.62
N VAL A 217 10.30 -5.80 0.64
CA VAL A 217 10.62 -4.81 -0.39
C VAL A 217 10.19 -5.37 -1.73
N ALA A 218 9.22 -4.73 -2.36
CA ALA A 218 8.71 -5.09 -3.68
C ALA A 218 9.29 -4.15 -4.74
N LEU A 219 9.84 -4.72 -5.81
CA LEU A 219 10.48 -4.01 -6.92
C LEU A 219 9.62 -4.15 -8.15
N LYS A 220 9.05 -3.05 -8.66
CA LYS A 220 8.16 -3.07 -9.82
C LYS A 220 8.86 -2.53 -11.06
N LEU A 221 8.92 -3.37 -12.08
CA LEU A 221 9.46 -3.05 -13.39
C LEU A 221 8.32 -2.96 -14.39
N SER A 222 8.27 -1.85 -15.12
CA SER A 222 7.45 -1.70 -16.32
C SER A 222 8.37 -1.87 -17.54
N PRO A 223 8.15 -2.89 -18.39
CA PRO A 223 8.97 -3.10 -19.58
C PRO A 223 9.00 -1.89 -20.52
N GLU A 224 7.92 -1.10 -20.55
CA GLU A 224 7.84 0.12 -21.37
C GLU A 224 8.85 1.20 -20.91
N LEU A 225 9.05 1.34 -19.59
CA LEU A 225 10.01 2.30 -19.03
C LEU A 225 11.48 1.84 -19.19
N THR A 226 11.70 0.57 -19.51
CA THR A 226 13.02 -0.07 -19.58
C THR A 226 13.26 -0.85 -20.87
N SER A 227 12.63 -0.43 -21.96
CA SER A 227 12.64 -1.17 -23.23
C SER A 227 14.05 -1.54 -23.71
N SER A 228 14.97 -0.57 -23.73
CA SER A 228 16.37 -0.81 -24.15
C SER A 228 17.09 -1.88 -23.32
N ALA A 229 16.91 -1.85 -21.99
CA ALA A 229 17.49 -2.82 -21.08
C ALA A 229 16.85 -4.21 -21.23
N VAL A 230 15.55 -4.27 -21.51
CA VAL A 230 14.81 -5.51 -21.77
C VAL A 230 15.26 -6.13 -23.10
N GLU A 231 15.37 -5.33 -24.15
CA GLU A 231 15.85 -5.76 -25.48
C GLU A 231 17.27 -6.33 -25.41
N ALA A 232 18.18 -5.65 -24.70
CA ALA A 232 19.55 -6.13 -24.47
C ALA A 232 19.62 -7.49 -23.76
N ARG A 233 18.55 -7.90 -23.07
CA ARG A 233 18.44 -9.16 -22.31
C ARG A 233 17.62 -10.24 -23.03
N GLY A 234 17.40 -10.07 -24.33
CA GLY A 234 16.67 -11.02 -25.19
C GLY A 234 15.23 -10.59 -25.53
N GLY A 235 14.80 -9.42 -25.04
CA GLY A 235 13.49 -8.86 -25.34
C GLY A 235 12.32 -9.61 -24.69
N GLY A 236 11.12 -9.07 -24.90
CA GLY A 236 9.87 -9.67 -24.43
C GLY A 236 9.82 -9.87 -22.91
N GLU A 237 9.00 -10.85 -22.49
CA GLU A 237 8.80 -11.15 -21.07
C GLU A 237 10.07 -11.71 -20.41
N GLU A 238 10.86 -12.51 -21.14
CA GLU A 238 12.08 -13.11 -20.62
C GLU A 238 13.17 -12.08 -20.34
N GLY A 239 13.34 -11.09 -21.23
CA GLY A 239 14.22 -9.94 -21.00
C GLY A 239 13.78 -9.12 -19.79
N ALA A 240 12.46 -8.95 -19.60
CA ALA A 240 11.90 -8.25 -18.44
C ALA A 240 12.16 -9.01 -17.12
N ARG A 241 11.99 -10.34 -17.10
CA ARG A 241 12.30 -11.20 -15.95
C ARG A 241 13.79 -11.11 -15.57
N LYS A 242 14.70 -11.21 -16.56
CA LYS A 242 16.15 -11.07 -16.35
C LYS A 242 16.54 -9.68 -15.86
N ALA A 243 15.92 -8.63 -16.41
CA ALA A 243 16.14 -7.26 -15.96
C ALA A 243 15.71 -7.10 -14.49
N LEU A 244 14.50 -7.55 -14.15
CA LEU A 244 13.99 -7.47 -12.79
C LEU A 244 14.88 -8.25 -11.83
N GLN A 245 15.23 -9.50 -12.15
CA GLN A 245 16.14 -10.32 -11.35
C GLN A 245 17.47 -9.62 -11.07
N ARG A 246 18.09 -9.01 -12.10
CA ARG A 246 19.37 -8.29 -11.94
C ARG A 246 19.28 -7.18 -10.88
N VAL A 247 18.17 -6.44 -10.86
CA VAL A 247 17.92 -5.38 -9.87
C VAL A 247 17.67 -5.99 -8.48
N THR A 248 16.90 -7.08 -8.42
CA THR A 248 16.61 -7.81 -7.19
C THR A 248 17.87 -8.35 -6.52
N ASP A 249 18.74 -9.03 -7.27
CA ASP A 249 20.01 -9.56 -6.76
C ASP A 249 20.95 -8.45 -6.29
N GLN A 250 20.99 -7.32 -7.00
CA GLN A 250 21.78 -6.17 -6.59
C GLN A 250 21.30 -5.58 -5.27
N LEU A 251 19.98 -5.38 -5.14
CA LEU A 251 19.42 -4.84 -3.91
C LEU A 251 19.62 -5.83 -2.74
N ALA A 252 19.40 -7.13 -2.97
CA ALA A 252 19.67 -8.16 -1.97
C ALA A 252 21.12 -8.10 -1.48
N GLY A 253 22.08 -8.07 -2.41
CA GLY A 253 23.50 -7.94 -2.10
C GLY A 253 23.82 -6.68 -1.29
N ARG A 254 23.27 -5.52 -1.68
CA ARG A 254 23.50 -4.25 -0.98
C ARG A 254 22.88 -4.21 0.41
N LEU A 255 21.68 -4.78 0.59
CA LEU A 255 21.07 -4.91 1.91
C LEU A 255 21.85 -5.87 2.81
N ASN A 256 22.36 -6.97 2.24
CA ASN A 256 23.21 -7.92 2.94
C ASN A 256 24.51 -7.28 3.44
N SER A 257 25.15 -6.45 2.59
CA SER A 257 26.32 -5.63 2.94
C SER A 257 26.01 -4.55 3.98
N ALA A 258 24.77 -4.04 4.01
CA ALA A 258 24.30 -3.08 5.00
C ALA A 258 23.91 -3.72 6.36
N GLY A 259 24.13 -5.02 6.54
CA GLY A 259 23.88 -5.72 7.81
C GLY A 259 22.48 -6.32 7.97
N PHE A 260 21.67 -6.33 6.91
CA PHE A 260 20.38 -7.03 6.88
C PHE A 260 20.53 -8.44 6.29
N THR A 261 19.53 -9.28 6.47
CA THR A 261 19.35 -10.51 5.69
C THR A 261 18.22 -10.25 4.69
N ALA A 262 18.57 -10.19 3.41
CA ALA A 262 17.62 -10.00 2.32
C ALA A 262 17.49 -11.30 1.53
N THR A 263 16.32 -11.94 1.64
CA THR A 263 15.98 -13.19 0.96
C THR A 263 15.02 -12.88 -0.19
N VAL A 264 15.40 -13.25 -1.41
CA VAL A 264 14.51 -13.17 -2.58
C VAL A 264 13.49 -14.30 -2.46
N LEU A 265 12.20 -13.96 -2.57
CA LEU A 265 11.13 -14.95 -2.39
C LEU A 265 10.96 -15.80 -3.65
N ASP A 266 10.80 -17.11 -3.47
CA ASP A 266 10.30 -17.99 -4.52
C ASP A 266 8.79 -17.75 -4.79
N GLU A 267 8.20 -18.38 -5.80
CA GLU A 267 6.77 -18.17 -6.14
C GLU A 267 5.82 -18.56 -4.99
N ARG A 268 6.12 -19.62 -4.26
CA ARG A 268 5.30 -20.10 -3.14
C ARG A 268 5.40 -19.16 -1.94
N GLU A 269 6.60 -18.70 -1.63
CA GLU A 269 6.87 -17.72 -0.59
C GLU A 269 6.26 -16.35 -0.94
N LEU A 270 6.27 -15.97 -2.21
CA LEU A 270 5.57 -14.78 -2.71
C LEU A 270 4.06 -14.89 -2.48
N ILE A 271 3.44 -16.03 -2.85
CA ILE A 271 2.01 -16.28 -2.60
C ILE A 271 1.71 -16.19 -1.09
N ALA A 272 2.57 -16.79 -0.25
CA ALA A 272 2.44 -16.70 1.21
C ALA A 272 2.55 -15.25 1.71
N ALA A 273 3.48 -14.46 1.18
CA ALA A 273 3.64 -13.05 1.54
C ALA A 273 2.40 -12.22 1.18
N LEU A 274 1.81 -12.46 0.00
CA LEU A 274 0.55 -11.82 -0.42
C LEU A 274 -0.61 -12.22 0.50
N ALA A 275 -0.74 -13.51 0.83
CA ALA A 275 -1.78 -14.02 1.73
C ALA A 275 -1.66 -13.42 3.15
N ILE A 276 -0.45 -13.34 3.69
CA ILE A 276 -0.18 -12.71 4.99
C ILE A 276 -0.50 -11.21 4.93
N SER A 277 -0.06 -10.50 3.89
CA SER A 277 -0.32 -9.07 3.75
C SER A 277 -1.81 -8.78 3.62
N VAL A 278 -2.55 -9.51 2.78
CA VAL A 278 -4.02 -9.42 2.70
C VAL A 278 -4.70 -9.76 4.02
N CYS A 279 -4.00 -10.42 4.95
CA CYS A 279 -4.54 -10.99 6.17
C CYS A 279 -5.58 -12.07 5.86
N ALA A 280 -5.33 -12.99 4.93
CA ALA A 280 -6.22 -14.13 4.71
C ALA A 280 -6.37 -14.97 5.99
N ASN A 281 -7.59 -15.48 6.27
CA ASN A 281 -7.79 -16.34 7.43
C ASN A 281 -7.14 -17.73 7.16
N PRO A 282 -6.15 -18.17 7.96
CA PRO A 282 -5.45 -19.43 7.70
C PRO A 282 -6.36 -20.65 7.78
N ILE A 283 -7.40 -20.62 8.62
CA ILE A 283 -8.39 -21.71 8.71
C ILE A 283 -9.21 -21.77 7.42
N ALA A 284 -9.60 -20.60 6.88
CA ALA A 284 -10.34 -20.54 5.62
C ALA A 284 -9.48 -20.97 4.41
N VAL A 285 -8.18 -20.68 4.44
CA VAL A 285 -7.22 -21.15 3.42
C VAL A 285 -7.07 -22.67 3.50
N ALA A 286 -6.77 -23.22 4.69
CA ALA A 286 -6.56 -24.66 4.90
C ALA A 286 -7.82 -25.48 4.57
N GLY A 287 -9.00 -25.02 5.00
CA GLY A 287 -10.27 -25.70 4.72
C GLY A 287 -10.60 -25.79 3.23
N ARG A 288 -10.15 -24.84 2.41
CA ARG A 288 -10.35 -24.84 0.94
C ARG A 288 -9.24 -25.60 0.19
N GLN A 289 -8.08 -25.83 0.80
CA GLN A 289 -7.03 -26.69 0.23
C GLN A 289 -7.41 -28.18 0.34
N GLY A 290 -8.09 -28.58 1.42
CA GLY A 290 -8.45 -29.98 1.67
C GLY A 290 -9.64 -30.53 0.86
N THR A 291 -10.44 -29.69 0.19
CA THR A 291 -11.68 -30.12 -0.47
C THR A 291 -11.52 -30.67 -1.89
N GLY A 292 -10.31 -30.75 -2.45
CA GLY A 292 -10.04 -31.30 -3.80
C GLY A 292 -10.62 -30.48 -4.96
N GLY A 293 -11.68 -29.71 -4.73
CA GLY A 293 -12.12 -28.57 -5.54
C GLY A 293 -11.51 -27.30 -4.96
N GLY A 294 -10.57 -26.70 -5.67
CA GLY A 294 -9.89 -25.44 -5.33
C GLY A 294 -10.82 -24.22 -5.41
N GLY A 295 -11.92 -24.24 -4.68
CA GLY A 295 -12.91 -23.17 -4.67
C GLY A 295 -14.14 -23.56 -3.86
N GLY A 296 -14.20 -23.14 -2.59
CA GLY A 296 -15.51 -22.86 -2.03
C GLY A 296 -16.18 -21.82 -2.95
N ASN A 297 -17.33 -22.16 -3.53
CA ASN A 297 -18.05 -21.46 -4.63
C ASN A 297 -18.44 -19.98 -4.38
N GLY A 298 -17.91 -19.33 -3.34
CA GLY A 298 -18.18 -17.95 -2.99
C GLY A 298 -16.91 -17.11 -2.88
N ARG A 299 -17.00 -15.91 -3.46
CA ARG A 299 -16.08 -14.79 -3.29
C ARG A 299 -15.83 -14.54 -1.79
N ARG A 300 -14.57 -14.41 -1.39
CA ARG A 300 -14.16 -14.18 0.01
C ARG A 300 -14.11 -12.71 0.38
N THR A 301 -13.97 -11.85 -0.62
CA THR A 301 -13.72 -10.42 -0.45
C THR A 301 -14.95 -9.57 -0.75
N GLN A 302 -15.10 -8.45 -0.04
CA GLN A 302 -16.22 -7.53 -0.23
C GLN A 302 -15.79 -6.08 0.05
N GLU A 303 -16.01 -5.19 -0.92
CA GLU A 303 -15.74 -3.75 -0.76
C GLU A 303 -17.00 -3.01 -0.24
N SER A 304 -16.94 -2.50 0.98
CA SER A 304 -17.89 -1.54 1.54
C SER A 304 -17.48 -0.09 1.21
N ARG A 305 -18.33 0.89 1.54
CA ARG A 305 -18.00 2.32 1.40
C ARG A 305 -16.87 2.74 2.33
N LYS A 306 -16.75 2.09 3.49
CA LYS A 306 -15.81 2.49 4.56
C LYS A 306 -14.74 1.44 4.85
N PHE A 307 -14.96 0.20 4.41
CA PHE A 307 -14.11 -0.93 4.76
C PHE A 307 -14.00 -1.87 3.56
N TRP A 308 -12.91 -2.62 3.50
CA TRP A 308 -12.83 -3.81 2.69
C TRP A 308 -12.78 -5.03 3.61
N ARG A 309 -13.50 -6.10 3.29
CA ARG A 309 -13.59 -7.29 4.13
C ARG A 309 -13.08 -8.50 3.37
N ILE A 310 -12.36 -9.37 4.06
CA ILE A 310 -12.04 -10.74 3.62
C ILE A 310 -12.37 -11.68 4.76
N ASP A 311 -13.09 -12.76 4.50
CA ASP A 311 -13.48 -13.73 5.53
C ASP A 311 -14.10 -13.03 6.76
N ASP A 312 -13.49 -13.17 7.93
CA ASP A 312 -13.84 -12.57 9.22
C ASP A 312 -12.98 -11.33 9.57
N ARG A 313 -12.35 -10.70 8.58
CA ARG A 313 -11.40 -9.59 8.78
C ARG A 313 -11.81 -8.36 7.99
N TRP A 314 -11.93 -7.25 8.70
CA TRP A 314 -12.23 -5.95 8.12
C TRP A 314 -10.92 -5.17 7.97
N HIS A 315 -10.87 -4.29 6.97
CA HIS A 315 -9.71 -3.47 6.66
C HIS A 315 -10.16 -2.02 6.47
N ALA A 316 -9.41 -1.10 7.07
CA ALA A 316 -9.49 0.32 6.76
C ALA A 316 -8.10 0.83 6.36
N THR A 317 -8.02 1.42 5.18
CA THR A 317 -6.79 1.97 4.62
C THR A 317 -6.83 3.49 4.65
N TYR A 318 -5.67 4.05 4.96
CA TYR A 318 -5.39 5.47 5.11
C TYR A 318 -4.25 5.84 4.17
N TRP A 319 -4.37 6.99 3.52
CA TRP A 319 -3.27 7.64 2.82
C TRP A 319 -2.58 8.65 3.75
N ILE A 320 -1.25 8.72 3.67
CA ILE A 320 -0.45 9.70 4.39
C ILE A 320 -0.44 10.99 3.59
N SER A 321 -1.33 11.91 3.96
CA SER A 321 -1.53 13.20 3.28
C SER A 321 -0.50 14.25 3.65
N LYS A 322 0.09 14.13 4.84
CA LYS A 322 1.15 15.03 5.32
C LYS A 322 2.19 14.21 6.06
N TRP A 323 3.45 14.34 5.64
CA TRP A 323 4.58 13.72 6.30
C TRP A 323 5.11 14.60 7.43
N PRO A 324 5.50 14.00 8.57
CA PRO A 324 6.16 14.74 9.64
C PRO A 324 7.59 15.10 9.23
N GLN A 325 8.21 16.04 9.96
CA GLN A 325 9.63 16.30 9.78
C GLN A 325 10.44 15.16 10.39
N LEU A 326 11.06 14.34 9.53
CA LEU A 326 11.91 13.24 9.96
C LEU A 326 13.24 13.76 10.51
N SER A 327 13.71 13.15 11.61
CA SER A 327 15.08 13.35 12.10
C SER A 327 16.05 12.65 11.16
N ARG A 328 17.17 13.32 10.86
CA ARG A 328 18.34 12.66 10.26
C ARG A 328 19.14 11.99 11.37
N PRO A 329 19.90 10.92 11.08
CA PRO A 329 20.90 10.41 12.02
C PRO A 329 21.80 11.56 12.50
N GLY A 330 21.88 11.80 13.82
CA GLY A 330 22.62 12.93 14.41
C GLY A 330 21.95 14.31 14.33
N GLY A 331 20.64 14.38 14.05
CA GLY A 331 19.88 15.63 13.89
C GLY A 331 19.38 16.28 15.19
N VAL A 332 18.88 17.51 15.04
CA VAL A 332 18.35 18.37 16.13
C VAL A 332 17.20 17.69 16.90
N PRO A 333 17.15 17.80 18.25
CA PRO A 333 16.04 17.33 19.08
C PRO A 333 14.67 17.89 18.62
N GLY A 334 13.60 17.10 18.74
CA GLY A 334 12.24 17.51 18.39
C GLY A 334 11.70 17.00 17.04
N ARG A 335 12.41 16.06 16.40
CA ARG A 335 11.99 15.39 15.15
C ARG A 335 11.84 13.88 15.36
N ILE A 336 10.86 13.27 14.70
CA ILE A 336 10.58 11.83 14.82
C ILE A 336 11.53 11.04 13.91
N ALA A 337 12.16 9.99 14.43
CA ALA A 337 12.96 9.09 13.59
C ALA A 337 12.04 8.22 12.72
N ALA A 338 12.49 7.86 11.51
CA ALA A 338 11.69 7.04 10.60
C ALA A 338 11.22 5.71 11.21
N PRO A 339 12.03 4.97 12.01
CA PRO A 339 11.55 3.77 12.70
C PRO A 339 10.46 4.07 13.73
N ASP A 340 10.55 5.19 14.43
CA ASP A 340 9.57 5.60 15.45
C ASP A 340 8.25 6.01 14.81
N LEU A 341 8.31 6.64 13.64
CA LEU A 341 7.13 6.91 12.81
C LEU A 341 6.41 5.61 12.45
N VAL A 342 7.14 4.64 11.90
CA VAL A 342 6.55 3.35 11.51
C VAL A 342 6.01 2.62 12.73
N ASN A 343 6.74 2.62 13.85
CA ASN A 343 6.26 2.04 15.10
C ASN A 343 4.96 2.70 15.56
N LEU A 344 4.87 4.03 15.55
CA LEU A 344 3.69 4.76 16.02
C LEU A 344 2.41 4.39 15.26
N VAL A 345 2.51 4.20 13.94
CA VAL A 345 1.35 3.83 13.10
C VAL A 345 1.09 2.32 13.08
N THR A 346 2.06 1.50 13.50
CA THR A 346 1.93 0.03 13.50
C THR A 346 1.70 -0.59 14.90
N SER A 347 2.01 0.12 15.99
CA SER A 347 1.84 -0.31 17.39
C SER A 347 0.40 -0.13 17.89
N THR A 348 -0.55 -0.51 17.05
CA THR A 348 -1.97 -0.35 17.33
C THR A 348 -2.55 -1.70 17.79
N PRO A 349 -3.44 -1.74 18.80
CA PRO A 349 -4.07 -2.99 19.27
C PRO A 349 -5.14 -3.49 18.29
N ALA A 350 -4.76 -3.68 17.03
CA ALA A 350 -5.57 -4.23 15.96
C ALA A 350 -5.15 -5.67 15.68
N LEU A 351 -5.95 -6.46 14.94
CA LEU A 351 -5.50 -7.79 14.49
C LEU A 351 -4.18 -7.73 13.72
N ALA A 352 -4.03 -6.73 12.85
CA ALA A 352 -2.77 -6.42 12.19
C ALA A 352 -2.71 -4.94 11.78
N SER A 353 -1.51 -4.41 11.65
CA SER A 353 -1.25 -3.10 11.05
C SER A 353 -0.21 -3.24 9.94
N THR A 354 -0.48 -2.65 8.78
CA THR A 354 0.43 -2.62 7.63
C THR A 354 0.80 -1.18 7.31
N PHE A 355 2.10 -0.90 7.24
CA PHE A 355 2.64 0.36 6.72
C PHE A 355 3.24 0.10 5.35
N SER A 356 2.93 0.95 4.37
CA SER A 356 3.44 0.84 3.00
C SER A 356 4.01 2.18 2.57
N LEU A 357 5.22 2.17 2.02
CA LEU A 357 5.93 3.31 1.49
C LEU A 357 6.35 2.98 0.06
N THR A 358 5.81 3.68 -0.93
CA THR A 358 6.18 3.53 -2.33
C THR A 358 7.02 4.72 -2.75
N ALA A 359 8.24 4.45 -3.22
CA ALA A 359 9.11 5.42 -3.87
C ALA A 359 9.05 5.22 -5.39
N SER A 360 8.96 6.30 -6.14
CA SER A 360 9.02 6.33 -7.60
C SER A 360 9.86 7.51 -8.08
N ARG A 361 10.13 7.58 -9.38
CA ARG A 361 10.87 8.70 -9.97
C ARG A 361 9.99 9.94 -10.03
N GLY A 362 10.45 11.04 -9.45
CA GLY A 362 9.82 12.36 -9.53
C GLY A 362 10.46 13.26 -10.60
N THR A 363 9.92 14.47 -10.74
CA THR A 363 10.43 15.46 -11.70
C THR A 363 11.76 16.07 -11.25
N GLY A 364 12.75 16.10 -12.15
CA GLY A 364 14.05 16.75 -11.91
C GLY A 364 14.93 16.00 -10.90
N ASN A 365 15.19 14.71 -11.16
CA ASN A 365 16.03 13.82 -10.35
C ASN A 365 15.64 13.73 -8.86
N SER A 366 14.36 14.03 -8.55
CA SER A 366 13.78 13.87 -7.23
C SER A 366 13.15 12.49 -7.08
N VAL A 367 13.02 11.98 -5.85
CA VAL A 367 12.22 10.78 -5.56
C VAL A 367 10.83 11.25 -5.14
N ALA A 368 9.80 10.70 -5.79
CA ALA A 368 8.42 10.86 -5.37
C ALA A 368 8.07 9.77 -4.36
N ILE A 369 7.43 10.13 -3.24
CA ILE A 369 7.07 9.17 -2.19
C ILE A 369 5.56 9.24 -1.93
N SER A 370 4.93 8.07 -1.82
CA SER A 370 3.57 7.88 -1.35
C SER A 370 3.56 6.91 -0.17
N GLY A 371 2.64 7.11 0.77
CA GLY A 371 2.56 6.29 1.98
C GLY A 371 1.13 5.92 2.34
N HIS A 372 0.96 4.71 2.82
CA HIS A 372 -0.33 4.16 3.24
C HIS A 372 -0.20 3.42 4.56
N VAL A 373 -1.26 3.49 5.36
CA VAL A 373 -1.42 2.72 6.59
C VAL A 373 -2.72 1.93 6.48
N ARG A 374 -2.66 0.63 6.69
CA ARG A 374 -3.84 -0.24 6.74
C ARG A 374 -3.94 -0.87 8.11
N ILE A 375 -5.14 -0.79 8.67
CA ILE A 375 -5.50 -1.40 9.94
C ILE A 375 -6.47 -2.54 9.63
N THR A 376 -6.21 -3.70 10.24
CA THR A 376 -7.08 -4.88 10.14
C THR A 376 -7.64 -5.20 11.51
N GLY A 377 -8.94 -5.44 11.58
CA GLY A 377 -9.66 -5.83 12.79
C GLY A 377 -10.67 -6.93 12.50
N ARG A 378 -11.33 -7.44 13.54
CA ARG A 378 -12.30 -8.55 13.47
C ARG A 378 -13.75 -8.07 13.38
N SER A 379 -13.99 -6.78 13.56
CA SER A 379 -15.33 -6.19 13.45
C SER A 379 -15.26 -4.74 12.96
N GLU A 380 -16.41 -4.24 12.48
CA GLU A 380 -16.55 -2.85 12.06
C GLU A 380 -16.34 -1.86 13.21
N SER A 381 -16.86 -2.17 14.40
CA SER A 381 -16.74 -1.31 15.59
C SER A 381 -15.29 -1.23 16.09
N GLU A 382 -14.58 -2.36 16.11
CA GLU A 382 -13.16 -2.42 16.47
C GLU A 382 -12.35 -1.51 15.55
N ILE A 383 -12.48 -1.63 14.22
CA ILE A 383 -11.73 -0.79 13.28
C ILE A 383 -12.11 0.68 13.39
N ALA A 384 -13.39 1.00 13.65
CA ALA A 384 -13.77 2.38 13.88
C ALA A 384 -13.10 2.97 15.12
N GLN A 385 -12.99 2.21 16.21
CA GLN A 385 -12.32 2.64 17.44
C GLN A 385 -10.81 2.76 17.26
N VAL A 386 -10.19 1.71 16.72
CA VAL A 386 -8.76 1.61 16.45
C VAL A 386 -8.32 2.67 15.42
N GLY A 387 -9.14 2.92 14.40
CA GLY A 387 -8.91 3.97 13.41
C GLY A 387 -8.84 5.37 14.04
N ARG A 388 -9.79 5.72 14.93
CA ARG A 388 -9.76 7.00 15.67
C ARG A 388 -8.51 7.14 16.52
N LEU A 389 -8.06 6.05 17.15
CA LEU A 389 -6.83 6.03 17.94
C LEU A 389 -5.60 6.29 17.08
N VAL A 390 -5.50 5.67 15.91
CA VAL A 390 -4.40 5.88 14.96
C VAL A 390 -4.43 7.30 14.40
N GLU A 391 -5.60 7.82 14.03
CA GLU A 391 -5.77 9.20 13.57
C GLU A 391 -5.30 10.20 14.62
N SER A 392 -5.70 10.01 15.90
CA SER A 392 -5.28 10.87 17.01
C SER A 392 -3.78 10.81 17.27
N ARG A 393 -3.18 9.60 17.34
CA ARG A 393 -1.74 9.42 17.51
C ARG A 393 -0.95 10.02 16.36
N ALA A 394 -1.41 9.81 15.13
CA ALA A 394 -0.77 10.34 13.94
C ALA A 394 -0.81 11.87 13.91
N HIS A 395 -1.96 12.46 14.26
CA HIS A 395 -2.13 13.90 14.36
C HIS A 395 -1.16 14.52 15.37
N ASN A 396 -1.05 13.93 16.56
CA ASN A 396 -0.11 14.38 17.61
C ASN A 396 1.36 14.27 17.18
N ALA A 397 1.67 13.34 16.28
CA ALA A 397 2.99 13.17 15.68
C ALA A 397 3.23 14.06 14.43
N GLY A 398 2.27 14.90 14.05
CA GLY A 398 2.37 15.77 12.88
C GLY A 398 2.16 15.06 11.53
N ILE A 399 1.65 13.82 11.55
CA ILE A 399 1.29 13.03 10.38
C ILE A 399 -0.17 13.31 10.01
N GLY A 400 -0.41 13.66 8.75
CA GLY A 400 -1.76 13.74 8.20
C GLY A 400 -2.20 12.38 7.68
N LEU A 401 -3.26 11.82 8.24
CA LEU A 401 -3.91 10.62 7.72
C LEU A 401 -5.25 10.97 7.10
N THR A 402 -5.49 10.46 5.90
CA THR A 402 -6.77 10.60 5.22
C THR A 402 -7.31 9.21 4.91
N ARG A 403 -8.44 8.88 5.52
CA ARG A 403 -9.11 7.59 5.31
C ARG A 403 -9.58 7.47 3.86
N LEU A 404 -9.29 6.34 3.21
CA LEU A 404 -9.65 6.07 1.82
C LEU A 404 -11.09 5.56 1.68
N ASP A 405 -12.04 6.26 2.29
CA ASP A 405 -13.46 5.92 2.13
C ASP A 405 -13.86 5.97 0.65
N LEU A 406 -14.62 4.96 0.23
CA LEU A 406 -15.02 4.63 -1.15
C LEU A 406 -13.88 4.13 -2.06
N GLU A 407 -12.65 4.01 -1.54
CA GLU A 407 -11.44 3.65 -2.27
C GLU A 407 -10.63 2.59 -1.49
N GLN A 408 -11.32 1.72 -0.76
CA GLN A 408 -10.69 0.74 0.12
C GLN A 408 -10.01 -0.38 -0.67
N ALA A 409 -10.55 -0.78 -1.82
CA ALA A 409 -9.89 -1.76 -2.70
C ALA A 409 -8.55 -1.24 -3.27
N PRO A 410 -8.50 -0.05 -3.91
CA PRO A 410 -7.21 0.57 -4.30
C PRO A 410 -6.26 0.78 -3.12
N GLY A 411 -6.79 1.24 -1.98
CA GLY A 411 -5.99 1.37 -0.75
C GLY A 411 -5.39 0.05 -0.29
N LEU A 412 -6.14 -1.05 -0.38
CA LEU A 412 -5.66 -2.39 -0.07
C LEU A 412 -4.50 -2.78 -1.00
N LEU A 413 -4.67 -2.63 -2.32
CA LEU A 413 -3.62 -2.92 -3.32
C LEU A 413 -2.34 -2.12 -3.05
N ALA A 414 -2.47 -0.84 -2.67
CA ALA A 414 -1.34 0.03 -2.34
C ALA A 414 -0.58 -0.41 -1.07
N THR A 415 -1.12 -1.36 -0.31
CA THR A 415 -0.49 -1.94 0.89
C THR A 415 -0.11 -3.41 0.73
N LEU A 416 -0.42 -4.03 -0.41
CA LEU A 416 0.15 -5.33 -0.78
C LEU A 416 1.56 -5.12 -1.35
N PRO A 417 2.49 -6.08 -1.15
CA PRO A 417 3.84 -6.00 -1.69
C PRO A 417 3.84 -6.27 -3.22
N LEU A 418 3.24 -5.35 -3.98
CA LEU A 418 3.09 -5.43 -5.44
C LEU A 418 3.88 -4.34 -6.18
N GLY A 419 4.57 -3.46 -5.46
CA GLY A 419 5.23 -2.27 -6.00
C GLY A 419 4.43 -0.98 -5.86
N GLY A 420 3.24 -1.03 -5.26
CA GLY A 420 2.30 0.09 -5.19
C GLY A 420 1.30 0.11 -6.36
N THR A 421 0.31 0.99 -6.27
CA THR A 421 -0.74 1.17 -7.28
C THR A 421 -0.33 2.22 -8.30
N SER A 422 -0.49 1.91 -9.58
CA SER A 422 -0.40 2.87 -10.69
C SER A 422 -1.66 3.74 -10.79
#